data_AF-U1PWC8-F1
#
_entry.id   AF-U1PWC8-F1
#
_cell.length_a   1.000
_cell.length_b   1.000
_cell.length_c   1.000
_cell.angle_alpha   90.00
_cell.angle_beta   90.00
_cell.angle_gamma   90.00
#
_symmetry.space_group_name_H-M   'P 1'
#
loop_
_entity.id
_entity.type
_entity.pdbx_description
1 polymer ?
#
loop_
_entity_poly.entity_id
_entity_poly.type
_entity_poly.pdbx_seq_one_letter_code
_entity_poly.pdbx_strand_id
1 'polypeptide(L)'
;MEGIAVTDASVILLAEADEEILIANDKGLIEVVRTHGVECWWVTTLLLSCAKHGDLTADEATDVLYDLVDEGMNLHPKIYAQVQKKLKELAE
;
A
#
# COMPACT_ATOMS: atom_id res chain seq x y z
N MET A 1 12.85 -16.02 12.41
CA MET A 1 11.50 -15.43 12.27
C MET A 1 11.48 -14.25 13.23
N GLU A 2 11.63 -13.03 12.72
CA GLU A 2 11.22 -11.87 13.51
C GLU A 2 9.71 -12.01 13.74
N GLY A 3 9.30 -11.91 15.01
CA GLY A 3 7.90 -12.06 15.38
C GLY A 3 7.09 -10.91 14.78
N ILE A 4 5.90 -11.22 14.29
CA ILE A 4 4.90 -10.24 13.88
C ILE A 4 4.62 -9.34 15.10
N ALA A 5 4.70 -8.02 14.94
CA ALA A 5 4.34 -7.11 16.01
C ALA A 5 2.86 -7.33 16.39
N VAL A 6 2.49 -7.16 17.66
CA VAL A 6 1.11 -7.39 18.13
C VAL A 6 0.09 -6.56 17.32
N THR A 7 0.51 -5.38 16.87
CA THR A 7 -0.27 -4.49 15.99
C THR A 7 -0.56 -5.14 14.64
N ASP A 8 0.46 -5.70 14.00
CA ASP A 8 0.35 -6.36 12.69
C ASP A 8 -0.59 -7.57 12.78
N ALA A 9 -0.44 -8.39 13.82
CA ALA A 9 -1.34 -9.53 14.05
C ALA A 9 -2.79 -9.11 14.26
N SER A 10 -3.03 -7.99 14.95
CA SER A 10 -4.37 -7.47 15.19
C SER A 10 -5.04 -6.99 13.90
N VAL A 11 -4.26 -6.35 13.01
CA VAL A 11 -4.76 -5.87 11.71
C VAL A 11 -5.09 -7.04 10.77
N ILE A 12 -4.30 -8.12 10.80
CA ILE A 12 -4.59 -9.34 10.05
C ILE A 12 -5.90 -9.97 10.51
N LEU A 13 -6.06 -10.16 11.83
CA LEU A 13 -7.27 -10.76 12.40
C LEU A 13 -8.52 -9.92 12.10
N LEU A 14 -8.39 -8.59 12.08
CA LEU A 14 -9.49 -7.69 11.70
C LEU A 14 -9.88 -7.87 10.23
N ALA A 15 -8.91 -7.85 9.31
CA ALA A 15 -9.18 -8.06 7.89
C ALA A 15 -9.77 -9.45 7.60
N GLU A 16 -9.31 -10.48 8.33
CA GLU A 16 -9.86 -11.84 8.24
C GLU A 16 -11.30 -11.93 8.76
N ALA A 17 -11.60 -11.27 9.87
CA ALA A 17 -12.94 -11.30 10.49
C ALA A 17 -14.00 -10.57 9.66
N ASP A 18 -13.61 -9.48 9.00
CA ASP A 18 -14.52 -8.61 8.25
C ASP A 18 -14.50 -8.86 6.73
N GLU A 19 -13.75 -9.87 6.25
CA GLU A 19 -13.53 -10.18 4.83
C GLU A 19 -13.02 -8.97 4.01
N GLU A 20 -12.21 -8.12 4.64
CA GLU A 20 -11.71 -6.87 4.06
C GLU A 20 -10.35 -7.05 3.35
N ILE A 21 -10.07 -6.17 2.40
CA ILE A 21 -8.77 -6.13 1.71
C ILE A 21 -7.76 -5.38 2.57
N LEU A 22 -6.66 -6.04 2.93
CA LEU A 22 -5.58 -5.37 3.64
C LEU A 22 -4.72 -4.54 2.67
N ILE A 23 -4.58 -3.25 2.96
CA ILE A 23 -3.63 -2.38 2.26
C ILE A 23 -2.38 -2.21 3.13
N ALA A 24 -1.21 -2.56 2.60
CA ALA A 24 0.05 -2.48 3.33
C ALA A 24 1.22 -2.01 2.44
N ASN A 25 2.28 -1.52 3.07
CA ASN A 25 3.54 -1.21 2.41
C ASN A 25 4.73 -1.97 3.02
N ASP A 26 4.45 -2.93 3.90
CA ASP A 26 5.43 -3.80 4.51
C ASP A 26 5.42 -5.20 3.86
N LYS A 27 6.61 -5.66 3.47
CA LYS A 27 6.75 -6.95 2.78
C LYS A 27 6.46 -8.13 3.70
N GLY A 28 6.94 -8.08 4.94
CA GLY A 28 6.76 -9.16 5.91
C GLY A 28 5.28 -9.34 6.24
N LEU A 29 4.58 -8.23 6.47
CA LEU A 29 3.13 -8.23 6.69
C LEU A 29 2.38 -8.85 5.51
N ILE A 30 2.68 -8.43 4.28
CA ILE A 30 2.04 -8.98 3.06
C ILE A 30 2.29 -10.49 2.92
N GLU A 31 3.49 -10.97 3.24
CA GLU A 31 3.80 -12.39 3.19
C GLU A 31 2.99 -13.18 4.22
N VAL A 32 2.83 -12.67 5.43
CA VAL A 32 2.03 -13.30 6.48
C VAL A 32 0.54 -13.30 6.11
N VAL A 33 -0.01 -12.16 5.72
CA VAL A 33 -1.45 -11.98 5.40
C VAL A 33 -1.92 -12.99 4.35
N ARG A 34 -1.07 -13.22 3.33
CA ARG A 34 -1.34 -14.22 2.29
C ARG A 34 -1.45 -15.65 2.82
N THR A 35 -0.72 -16.00 3.87
CA THR A 35 -0.84 -17.33 4.50
C THR A 35 -2.13 -17.51 5.29
N HIS A 36 -2.78 -16.40 5.67
CA HIS A 36 -4.09 -16.38 6.32
C HIS A 36 -5.25 -16.32 5.30
N GLY A 37 -4.96 -16.34 3.99
CA GLY A 37 -5.99 -16.30 2.94
C GLY A 37 -6.68 -14.94 2.80
N VAL A 38 -6.18 -13.91 3.47
CA VAL A 38 -6.69 -12.54 3.38
C VAL A 38 -6.16 -11.88 2.11
N GLU A 39 -7.04 -11.21 1.36
CA GLU A 39 -6.64 -10.45 0.18
C GLU A 39 -5.80 -9.23 0.60
N CYS A 40 -4.70 -8.97 -0.11
CA CYS A 40 -3.81 -7.87 0.24
C CYS A 40 -3.26 -7.12 -0.96
N TRP A 41 -3.19 -5.80 -0.84
CA TRP A 41 -2.69 -4.90 -1.88
C TRP A 41 -1.54 -4.04 -1.35
N TRP A 42 -0.55 -3.83 -2.21
CA TRP A 42 0.48 -2.83 -1.93
C TRP A 42 -0.12 -1.43 -2.10
N VAL A 43 0.10 -0.53 -1.13
CA VAL A 43 -0.33 0.89 -1.24
C VAL A 43 0.08 1.48 -2.60
N THR A 44 1.33 1.27 -3.00
CA THR A 44 1.87 1.80 -4.26
C THR A 44 1.19 1.21 -5.50
N THR A 45 0.80 -0.06 -5.45
CA THR A 45 0.08 -0.70 -6.56
C THR A 45 -1.36 -0.21 -6.64
N LEU A 46 -2.00 0.01 -5.49
CA LEU A 46 -3.35 0.58 -5.42
C LEU A 46 -3.36 1.99 -6.05
N LEU A 47 -2.45 2.88 -5.64
CA LEU A 47 -2.36 4.23 -6.18
C LEU A 47 -2.14 4.26 -7.70
N LEU A 48 -1.23 3.42 -8.21
CA LEU A 48 -0.99 3.29 -9.64
C LEU A 48 -2.22 2.74 -10.38
N SER A 49 -2.97 1.82 -9.76
CA SER A 49 -4.20 1.28 -10.34
C SER A 49 -5.30 2.35 -10.41
N CYS A 50 -5.53 3.10 -9.34
CA CYS A 50 -6.50 4.19 -9.31
C CYS A 50 -6.17 5.26 -10.36
N ALA A 51 -4.90 5.66 -10.47
CA ALA A 51 -4.46 6.59 -11.49
C ALA A 51 -4.68 6.07 -12.92
N LYS A 52 -4.37 4.80 -13.16
CA LYS A 52 -4.53 4.16 -14.47
C LYS A 52 -6.00 4.04 -14.89
N HIS A 53 -6.92 3.82 -13.95
CA HIS A 53 -8.34 3.67 -14.24
C HIS A 53 -9.12 5.00 -14.17
N GLY A 54 -8.44 6.09 -13.80
CA GLY A 54 -9.04 7.43 -13.71
C GLY A 54 -9.85 7.67 -12.43
N ASP A 55 -9.70 6.81 -11.41
CA ASP A 55 -10.30 7.02 -10.08
C ASP A 55 -9.59 8.15 -9.32
N LEU A 56 -8.30 8.35 -9.63
CA LEU A 56 -7.49 9.49 -9.20
C LEU A 56 -6.76 10.06 -10.40
N THR A 57 -6.53 11.37 -10.41
CA THR A 57 -5.53 11.97 -11.29
C THR A 57 -4.12 11.61 -10.80
N ALA A 58 -3.12 11.75 -11.67
CA ALA A 58 -1.72 11.52 -11.28
C ALA A 58 -1.24 12.48 -10.16
N ASP A 59 -1.76 13.71 -10.16
CA ASP A 59 -1.45 14.71 -9.13
C ASP A 59 -2.09 14.31 -7.80
N GLU A 60 -3.38 13.97 -7.77
CA GLU A 60 -4.07 13.48 -6.55
C GLU A 60 -3.40 12.22 -5.99
N ALA A 61 -3.04 11.26 -6.85
CA ALA A 61 -2.32 10.06 -6.41
C ALA A 61 -0.91 10.37 -5.87
N THR A 62 -0.27 11.43 -6.36
CA THR A 62 1.03 11.90 -5.87
C THR A 62 0.90 12.57 -4.51
N ASP A 63 -0.15 13.38 -4.32
CA ASP A 63 -0.45 14.04 -3.05
C ASP A 63 -0.77 12.99 -1.97
N VAL A 64 -1.62 11.99 -2.28
CA VAL A 64 -1.89 10.89 -1.35
C VAL A 64 -0.63 10.11 -0.98
N LEU A 65 0.27 9.86 -1.95
CA LEU A 65 1.54 9.19 -1.66
C LEU A 65 2.42 10.03 -0.72
N TYR A 66 2.43 11.35 -0.89
CA TYR A 66 3.16 12.28 -0.04
C TYR A 66 2.58 12.28 1.38
N ASP A 67 1.27 12.46 1.52
CA ASP A 67 0.57 12.51 2.80
C ASP A 67 0.80 11.24 3.62
N LEU A 68 0.69 10.06 2.98
CA LEU A 68 0.94 8.78 3.67
C LEU A 68 2.37 8.69 4.21
N VAL A 69 3.37 9.15 3.45
CA VAL A 69 4.76 9.16 3.91
C VAL A 69 4.97 10.19 5.03
N ASP A 70 4.35 11.36 4.94
CA ASP A 70 4.40 12.41 5.97
C ASP A 70 3.74 11.94 7.29
N GLU A 71 2.65 11.17 7.20
CA GLU A 71 1.97 10.53 8.32
C GLU A 71 2.75 9.33 8.92
N GLY A 72 3.88 8.95 8.33
CA GLY A 72 4.81 7.97 8.88
C GLY A 72 4.80 6.61 8.19
N MET A 73 4.17 6.47 7.02
CA MET A 73 4.34 5.27 6.19
C MET A 73 5.79 5.14 5.74
N ASN A 74 6.46 4.08 6.19
CA ASN A 74 7.81 3.78 5.74
C ASN A 74 7.81 3.39 4.27
N LEU A 75 8.45 4.21 3.43
CA LEU A 75 8.66 3.90 2.02
C LEU A 75 10.08 4.30 1.62
N HIS A 76 10.82 3.37 1.00
CA HIS A 76 12.18 3.65 0.59
C HIS A 76 12.20 4.78 -0.46
N PRO A 77 13.07 5.81 -0.35
CA PRO A 77 13.06 6.97 -1.26
C PRO A 77 13.14 6.62 -2.75
N LYS A 78 13.90 5.57 -3.09
CA LYS A 78 13.95 5.03 -4.46
C LYS A 78 12.58 4.56 -4.98
N ILE A 79 11.78 3.89 -4.13
CA ILE A 79 10.46 3.42 -4.53
C ILE A 79 9.51 4.61 -4.66
N TYR A 80 9.55 5.55 -3.70
CA TYR A 80 8.79 6.80 -3.80
C TYR A 80 9.02 7.51 -5.14
N ALA A 81 10.29 7.74 -5.51
CA ALA A 81 10.65 8.38 -6.77
C ALA A 81 10.19 7.57 -8.01
N GLN A 82 10.25 6.23 -7.94
CA GLN A 82 9.78 5.37 -9.03
C GLN A 82 8.25 5.44 -9.21
N VAL A 83 7.50 5.47 -8.12
CA VAL A 83 6.03 5.58 -8.14
C VAL A 83 5.62 6.96 -8.67
N GLN A 84 6.21 8.05 -8.15
CA GLN A 84 5.96 9.40 -8.67
C GLN A 84 6.24 9.50 -10.18
N LYS A 85 7.37 8.94 -10.64
CA LYS A 85 7.68 8.92 -12.07
C LYS A 85 6.61 8.18 -12.87
N LYS A 86 6.15 7.03 -12.36
CA LYS A 86 5.11 6.23 -13.02
C LYS A 86 3.75 6.93 -13.05
N LEU A 87 3.36 7.62 -11.99
CA LEU A 87 2.15 8.43 -11.96
C LEU A 87 2.21 9.54 -13.02
N LYS A 88 3.34 10.22 -13.13
CA LYS A 88 3.55 11.24 -14.17
C LYS A 88 3.44 10.66 -15.59
N GLU A 89 4.04 9.50 -15.84
CA GLU A 89 3.94 8.79 -17.13
C GLU A 89 2.49 8.38 -17.48
N LEU A 90 1.61 8.21 -16.49
CA LEU A 90 0.19 7.89 -16.70
C LEU A 90 -0.67 9.12 -17.01
N ALA A 91 -0.15 10.33 -16.77
CA ALA A 91 -0.83 11.59 -17.10
C ALA A 91 -0.56 12.06 -18.54
N GLU A 92 0.38 11.42 -19.25
CA GLU A 92 0.75 11.68 -20.65
C GLU A 92 -0.09 10.85 -21.63
#